data_AF-A0A6P1CMR6-F1
#
_entry.id   AF-A0A6P1CMR6-F1
#
_cell.length_a   1.000
_cell.length_b   1.000
_cell.length_c   1.000
_cell.angle_alpha   90.00
_cell.angle_beta   90.00
_cell.angle_gamma   90.00
#
_symmetry.space_group_name_H-M   'P 1'
#
loop_
_entity.id
_entity.type
_entity.pdbx_description
1 polymer ?
#
loop_
_entity_poly.entity_id
_entity_poly.type
_entity_poly.pdbx_seq_one_letter_code
_entity_poly.pdbx_strand_id
1 'polypeptide(L)'
;MSQTVYGKPIEDAKAGPAEMQAASVDLADRICSLLRSSADAEIISTDTMYEGNELGVRSLLESMQNEAAWTARQSMDGLQISAKYKCAEFSPMLRVYEAAHGPTR
;
A
#
# COMPACT_ATOMS: atom_id res chain seq x y z
N MET A 1 6.94 38.00 6.17
CA MET A 1 7.92 37.62 7.21
C MET A 1 8.39 36.21 6.89
N SER A 2 9.70 36.04 6.65
CA SER A 2 10.36 34.81 6.22
C SER A 2 11.23 34.32 7.38
N GLN A 3 11.05 33.08 7.84
CA GLN A 3 11.88 32.49 8.88
C GLN A 3 12.99 31.64 8.25
N THR A 4 14.24 32.04 8.50
CA THR A 4 15.46 31.30 8.21
C THR A 4 15.93 30.58 9.47
N VAL A 5 16.14 29.28 9.39
CA VAL A 5 16.79 28.48 10.44
C VAL A 5 18.01 27.79 9.78
N TYR A 6 19.22 28.21 10.16
CA TYR A 6 20.53 27.66 9.74
C TYR A 6 20.85 27.63 8.22
N GLY A 7 20.61 28.73 7.50
CA GLY A 7 21.37 29.04 6.28
C GLY A 7 21.15 28.14 5.05
N LYS A 8 20.19 27.21 5.08
CA LYS A 8 19.70 26.52 3.88
C LYS A 8 18.23 26.90 3.66
N PRO A 9 17.83 27.32 2.45
CA PRO A 9 16.42 27.47 2.12
C PRO A 9 15.74 26.10 2.28
N ILE A 10 14.57 26.08 2.94
CA ILE A 10 13.73 24.89 3.06
C ILE A 10 13.13 24.63 1.68
N GLU A 11 13.73 23.74 0.89
CA GLU A 11 13.17 23.21 -0.37
C GLU A 11 12.09 22.12 -0.12
N ASP A 12 11.56 22.00 1.11
CA ASP A 12 10.50 21.03 1.44
C ASP A 12 9.08 21.60 1.35
N ALA A 13 8.91 22.82 0.84
CA ALA A 13 7.61 23.48 0.78
C ALA A 13 6.96 23.39 -0.61
N LYS A 14 6.06 22.39 -0.75
CA LYS A 14 4.96 22.25 -1.73
C LYS A 14 5.26 21.37 -2.94
N ALA A 15 5.09 20.07 -2.75
CA ALA A 15 4.26 19.37 -3.75
C ALA A 15 2.87 20.02 -3.70
N GLY A 16 2.43 20.67 -4.77
CA GLY A 16 1.06 21.18 -4.90
C GLY A 16 0.03 20.03 -4.84
N PRO A 17 -1.27 20.33 -4.67
CA PRO A 17 -2.31 19.30 -4.65
C PRO A 17 -2.26 18.32 -5.83
N ALA A 18 -1.86 18.80 -7.01
CA ALA A 18 -1.70 17.99 -8.21
C ALA A 18 -0.51 17.01 -8.13
N GLU A 19 0.61 17.42 -7.56
CA GLU A 19 1.81 16.59 -7.43
C GLU A 19 1.62 15.51 -6.35
N MET A 20 0.95 15.87 -5.24
CA MET A 20 0.53 14.90 -4.23
C MET A 20 -0.48 13.89 -4.78
N GLN A 21 -1.42 14.34 -5.62
CA GLN A 21 -2.39 13.45 -6.25
C GLN A 21 -1.72 12.51 -7.26
N ALA A 22 -0.80 13.01 -8.08
CA ALA A 22 -0.02 12.18 -9.01
C ALA A 22 0.81 11.13 -8.27
N ALA A 23 1.50 11.51 -7.19
CA ALA A 23 2.25 10.59 -6.35
C ALA A 23 1.36 9.51 -5.70
N SER A 24 0.15 9.87 -5.28
CA SER A 24 -0.81 8.91 -4.71
C SER A 24 -1.32 7.90 -5.74
N VAL A 25 -1.56 8.36 -6.98
CA VAL A 25 -1.97 7.47 -8.08
C VAL A 25 -0.84 6.52 -8.47
N ASP A 26 0.39 7.01 -8.59
CA ASP A 26 1.58 6.19 -8.89
C ASP A 26 1.81 5.13 -7.80
N LEU A 27 1.67 5.52 -6.54
CA LEU A 27 1.76 4.58 -5.41
C LEU A 27 0.70 3.47 -5.50
N ALA A 28 -0.56 3.83 -5.79
CA ALA A 28 -1.62 2.84 -5.96
C ALA A 28 -1.34 1.90 -7.14
N ASP A 29 -0.80 2.41 -8.25
CA ASP A 29 -0.40 1.61 -9.42
C ASP A 29 0.75 0.64 -9.11
N ARG A 30 1.75 1.07 -8.33
CA ARG A 30 2.85 0.21 -7.88
C ARG A 30 2.36 -0.91 -6.99
N ILE A 31 1.51 -0.61 -6.01
CA ILE A 31 0.93 -1.62 -5.11
C ILE A 31 0.06 -2.62 -5.89
N CYS A 32 -0.68 -2.14 -6.89
CA CYS A 32 -1.49 -2.99 -7.77
C CYS A 32 -0.60 -3.94 -8.57
N SER A 33 0.53 -3.44 -9.06
CA SER A 33 1.52 -4.25 -9.78
C SER A 33 2.15 -5.32 -8.89
N LEU A 34 2.41 -5.00 -7.60
CA LEU A 34 2.87 -5.97 -6.61
C LEU A 34 1.84 -7.08 -6.40
N LEU A 35 0.56 -6.73 -6.19
CA LEU A 35 -0.53 -7.70 -6.02
C LEU A 35 -0.63 -8.65 -7.23
N ARG A 36 -0.57 -8.12 -8.46
CA ARG A 36 -0.60 -8.95 -9.67
C ARG A 36 0.63 -9.82 -9.80
N SER A 37 1.82 -9.28 -9.57
CA SER A 37 3.07 -10.05 -9.59
C SER A 37 3.03 -11.21 -8.58
N SER A 38 2.52 -10.97 -7.37
CA SER A 38 2.32 -12.02 -6.37
C SER A 38 1.28 -13.05 -6.77
N ALA A 39 0.24 -12.66 -7.51
CA ALA A 39 -0.74 -13.60 -8.06
C ALA A 39 -0.15 -14.43 -9.20
N ASP A 40 0.59 -13.82 -10.11
CA ASP A 40 1.29 -14.49 -11.21
C ASP A 40 2.34 -15.49 -10.69
N ALA A 41 2.92 -15.20 -9.52
CA ALA A 41 3.84 -16.09 -8.81
C ALA A 41 3.13 -17.12 -7.90
N GLU A 42 1.79 -17.21 -7.94
CA GLU A 42 0.98 -18.13 -7.13
C GLU A 42 1.15 -17.96 -5.61
N ILE A 43 1.65 -16.80 -5.15
CA ILE A 43 1.80 -16.47 -3.72
C ILE A 43 0.46 -16.09 -3.11
N ILE A 44 -0.37 -15.37 -3.88
CA ILE A 44 -1.75 -15.02 -3.54
C ILE A 44 -2.67 -15.37 -4.71
N SER A 45 -3.98 -15.38 -4.49
CA SER A 45 -4.98 -15.61 -5.53
C SER A 45 -6.26 -14.84 -5.20
N THR A 46 -6.92 -14.33 -6.24
CA THR A 46 -8.24 -13.67 -6.13
C THR A 46 -9.33 -14.60 -5.57
N ASP A 47 -9.11 -15.92 -5.57
CA ASP A 47 -9.93 -16.86 -4.80
C ASP A 47 -9.69 -16.66 -3.31
N THR A 48 -10.74 -16.23 -2.60
CA THR A 48 -10.69 -15.98 -1.14
C THR A 48 -10.34 -17.22 -0.31
N MET A 49 -10.58 -18.43 -0.85
CA MET A 49 -10.32 -19.70 -0.15
C MET A 49 -8.93 -20.27 -0.44
N TYR A 50 -8.13 -19.59 -1.26
CA TYR A 50 -6.77 -20.02 -1.55
C TYR A 50 -5.91 -20.02 -0.28
N GLU A 51 -5.35 -21.19 0.05
CA GLU A 51 -4.58 -21.41 1.29
C GLU A 51 -3.35 -20.50 1.41
N GLY A 52 -2.78 -20.07 0.29
CA GLY A 52 -1.62 -19.18 0.27
C GLY A 52 -1.93 -17.73 0.65
N ASN A 53 -3.19 -17.29 0.59
CA ASN A 53 -3.54 -15.88 0.76
C ASN A 53 -3.13 -15.30 2.11
N GLU A 54 -3.28 -16.05 3.19
CA GLU A 54 -2.93 -15.56 4.53
C GLU A 54 -1.42 -15.24 4.62
N LEU A 55 -0.59 -16.20 4.22
CA LEU A 55 0.86 -16.05 4.25
C LEU A 55 1.35 -15.01 3.22
N GLY A 56 0.76 -15.02 2.02
CA GLY A 56 1.13 -14.12 0.95
C GLY A 56 0.81 -12.65 1.25
N VAL A 57 -0.39 -12.36 1.78
CA VAL A 57 -0.76 -11.00 2.20
C VAL A 57 0.13 -10.55 3.37
N ARG A 58 0.40 -11.43 4.34
CA ARG A 58 1.31 -11.11 5.44
C ARG A 58 2.72 -10.76 4.95
N SER A 59 3.26 -11.53 4.00
CA SER A 59 4.57 -11.26 3.41
C SER A 59 4.61 -9.92 2.66
N LEU A 60 3.56 -9.58 1.92
CA LEU A 60 3.43 -8.27 1.28
C LEU A 60 3.43 -7.13 2.31
N LEU A 61 2.66 -7.28 3.39
CA LEU A 61 2.62 -6.28 4.47
C LEU A 61 4.00 -6.12 5.14
N GLU A 62 4.72 -7.22 5.37
CA GLU A 62 6.07 -7.18 5.95
C GLU A 62 7.08 -6.50 5.01
N SER A 63 7.03 -6.79 3.70
CA SER A 63 7.86 -6.10 2.69
C SER A 63 7.58 -4.59 2.68
N MET A 64 6.31 -4.17 2.67
CA MET A 64 5.94 -2.75 2.71
C MET A 64 6.40 -2.05 3.99
N GLN A 65 6.32 -2.72 5.14
CA GLN A 65 6.82 -2.18 6.41
C GLN A 65 8.34 -2.02 6.40
N ASN A 66 9.07 -2.97 5.82
CA ASN A 66 10.53 -2.95 5.78
C ASN A 66 11.07 -1.97 4.73
N GLU A 67 10.47 -1.90 3.55
CA GLU A 67 10.96 -1.11 2.41
C GLU A 67 10.51 0.35 2.47
N ALA A 68 9.27 0.60 2.87
CA ALA A 68 8.70 1.95 2.90
C ALA A 68 8.67 2.56 4.31
N ALA A 69 9.15 1.83 5.33
CA ALA A 69 9.04 2.21 6.75
C ALA A 69 7.59 2.52 7.17
N TRP A 70 6.63 1.87 6.54
CA TRP A 70 5.21 2.04 6.86
C TRP A 70 4.84 1.27 8.11
N THR A 71 3.82 1.75 8.83
CA THR A 71 3.20 0.97 9.88
C THR A 71 2.37 -0.18 9.28
N ALA A 72 2.03 -1.17 10.11
CA ALA A 72 1.12 -2.23 9.71
C ALA A 72 -0.21 -1.68 9.17
N ARG A 73 -0.74 -0.61 9.78
CA ARG A 73 -1.96 0.05 9.33
C ARG A 73 -1.81 0.73 7.97
N GLN A 74 -0.74 1.50 7.79
CA GLN A 74 -0.47 2.17 6.51
C GLN A 74 -0.30 1.16 5.37
N SER A 75 0.33 0.02 5.66
CA SER A 75 0.51 -1.07 4.68
C SER A 75 -0.83 -1.67 4.28
N MET A 76 -1.69 -2.00 5.25
CA MET A 76 -3.02 -2.52 4.96
C MET A 76 -3.89 -1.50 4.20
N ASP A 77 -3.87 -0.23 4.62
CA ASP A 77 -4.59 0.84 3.94
C ASP A 77 -4.10 1.01 2.49
N GLY A 78 -2.79 0.93 2.26
CA GLY A 78 -2.19 0.99 0.92
C GLY A 78 -2.68 -0.13 0.01
N LEU A 79 -2.69 -1.38 0.50
CA LEU A 79 -3.25 -2.53 -0.22
C LEU A 79 -4.74 -2.31 -0.55
N GLN A 80 -5.54 -1.86 0.42
CA GLN A 80 -6.98 -1.65 0.21
C GLN A 80 -7.30 -0.50 -0.74
N ILE A 81 -6.57 0.61 -0.64
CA ILE A 81 -6.72 1.75 -1.56
C ILE A 81 -6.36 1.31 -2.97
N SER A 82 -5.23 0.63 -3.15
CA SER A 82 -4.81 0.11 -4.44
C SER A 82 -5.82 -0.87 -5.02
N ALA A 83 -6.30 -1.84 -4.22
CA ALA A 83 -7.34 -2.76 -4.64
C ALA A 83 -8.63 -2.03 -5.03
N LYS A 84 -9.08 -1.06 -4.24
CA LYS A 84 -10.31 -0.31 -4.54
C LYS A 84 -10.25 0.48 -5.85
N TYR A 85 -9.11 1.07 -6.17
CA TYR A 85 -9.01 2.02 -7.29
C TYR A 85 -8.29 1.49 -8.54
N LYS A 86 -7.45 0.46 -8.42
CA LYS A 86 -6.58 -0.04 -9.50
C LYS A 86 -6.70 -1.53 -9.77
N CYS A 87 -6.96 -2.35 -8.74
CA CYS A 87 -7.08 -3.81 -8.87
C CYS A 87 -8.23 -4.38 -8.01
N ALA A 88 -9.45 -4.05 -8.42
CA ALA A 88 -10.68 -4.40 -7.68
C ALA A 88 -10.84 -5.91 -7.46
N GLU A 89 -10.27 -6.74 -8.32
CA GLU A 89 -10.25 -8.19 -8.24
C GLU A 89 -9.61 -8.73 -6.94
N PHE A 90 -8.69 -7.98 -6.31
CA PHE A 90 -8.05 -8.34 -5.03
C PHE A 90 -8.85 -7.88 -3.80
N SER A 91 -9.85 -7.01 -3.98
CA SER A 91 -10.61 -6.46 -2.84
C SER A 91 -11.28 -7.53 -1.97
N PRO A 92 -11.88 -8.62 -2.51
CA PRO A 92 -12.48 -9.67 -1.69
C PRO A 92 -11.48 -10.36 -0.76
N MET A 93 -10.30 -10.75 -1.25
CA MET A 93 -9.33 -11.48 -0.40
C MET A 93 -8.76 -10.59 0.70
N LEU A 94 -8.48 -9.31 0.39
CA LEU A 94 -7.97 -8.37 1.38
C LEU A 94 -8.97 -8.08 2.50
N ARG A 95 -10.28 -8.10 2.20
CA ARG A 95 -11.32 -7.99 3.23
C ARG A 95 -11.39 -9.22 4.13
N VAL A 96 -11.25 -10.41 3.57
CA VAL A 96 -11.21 -11.66 4.35
C VAL A 96 -10.01 -11.66 5.28
N TYR A 97 -8.84 -11.25 4.78
CA TYR A 97 -7.63 -11.11 5.59
C TYR A 97 -7.82 -10.09 6.74
N GLU A 98 -8.30 -8.88 6.46
CA GLU A 98 -8.52 -7.86 7.51
C GLU A 98 -9.57 -8.32 8.53
N ALA A 99 -10.63 -9.01 8.10
CA ALA A 99 -11.65 -9.55 9.00
C ALA A 99 -11.08 -10.61 9.96
N ALA A 100 -10.12 -11.42 9.50
CA ALA A 100 -9.48 -12.46 10.29
C ALA A 100 -8.46 -11.91 11.30
N HIS A 101 -7.73 -10.85 10.94
CA HIS A 101 -6.64 -10.29 11.76
C HIS A 101 -7.01 -9.00 12.51
N GLY A 102 -8.24 -8.49 12.29
CA GLY A 102 -8.72 -7.24 12.85
C GLY A 102 -8.06 -6.01 12.23
N PRO A 103 -8.52 -4.79 12.58
CA PRO A 103 -7.79 -3.59 12.24
C PRO A 103 -6.44 -3.66 12.99
N THR A 104 -5.34 -3.71 12.23
CA THR A 104 -3.97 -3.65 12.76
C THR A 104 -3.86 -2.51 13.79
N ARG A 105 -3.80 -2.84 15.09
CA ARG A 105 -3.72 -1.90 16.22
C ARG A 105 -2.29 -1.48 16.50
#